data_AF-A0A521KBV8-F1
#
_entry.id   AF-A0A521KBV8-F1
#
_cell.length_a   1.000
_cell.length_b   1.000
_cell.length_c   1.000
_cell.angle_alpha   90.00
_cell.angle_beta   90.00
_cell.angle_gamma   90.00
#
_symmetry.space_group_name_H-M   'P 1'
#
loop_
_entity.id
_entity.type
_entity.pdbx_description
1 polymer ?
#
loop_
_entity_poly.entity_id
_entity_poly.type
_entity_poly.pdbx_seq_one_letter_code
_entity_poly.pdbx_strand_id
1 'polypeptide(L)'
;MLAPPRARALPSLAAAALVAAALASCRTAPTKEDWIAVGFRSPRQAFHTFQTALAADAPALEYRCLTSQFRRGASQLAYREVREQLLREQPYLRRVADAKIVSEQRVSSDRVRLRARIDTLFVDVDFEVELAASGFAEVWGEEQLLWDEARSAAPLAGAFGAPPQPTAARIQLDPGAQFDPRAATELRVGTEWRIDAIRALESD
;
A
#
# COMPACT_ATOMS: atom_id res chain seq x y z
N MET A 1 -32.95 23.40 -60.33
CA MET A 1 -32.84 23.38 -58.86
C MET A 1 -32.58 21.94 -58.43
N LEU A 2 -31.33 21.62 -58.09
CA LEU A 2 -30.91 20.29 -57.61
C LEU A 2 -30.82 20.33 -56.08
N ALA A 3 -31.59 19.48 -55.40
CA ALA A 3 -31.52 19.33 -53.96
C ALA A 3 -30.33 18.41 -53.57
N PRO A 4 -29.54 18.74 -52.54
CA PRO A 4 -28.47 17.86 -52.08
C PRO A 4 -29.05 16.70 -51.23
N PRO A 5 -28.50 15.48 -51.34
CA PRO A 5 -28.86 14.39 -50.43
C PRO A 5 -28.26 14.63 -49.04
N ARG A 6 -29.10 14.52 -48.00
CA ARG A 6 -28.69 14.55 -46.59
C ARG A 6 -28.05 13.20 -46.22
N ALA A 7 -26.73 13.18 -46.07
CA ALA A 7 -26.03 12.06 -45.45
C ALA A 7 -26.33 12.04 -43.94
N ARG A 8 -27.27 11.17 -43.52
CA ARG A 8 -27.51 10.83 -42.11
C ARG A 8 -27.13 9.36 -41.91
N ALA A 9 -25.92 9.08 -41.41
CA ALA A 9 -25.59 7.81 -40.76
C ALA A 9 -24.18 7.85 -40.13
N LEU A 10 -23.96 8.67 -39.10
CA LEU A 10 -22.71 8.62 -38.31
C LEU A 10 -22.85 8.65 -36.75
N PRO A 11 -24.01 8.40 -36.10
CA PRO A 11 -24.02 8.34 -34.63
C PRO A 11 -23.56 6.98 -34.04
N SER A 12 -23.55 5.89 -34.82
CA SER A 12 -23.33 4.53 -34.28
C SER A 12 -21.85 4.20 -34.02
N LEU A 13 -20.93 4.71 -34.85
CA LEU A 13 -19.49 4.45 -34.69
C LEU A 13 -18.88 5.20 -33.50
N ALA A 14 -19.37 6.41 -33.20
CA ALA A 14 -18.90 7.18 -32.06
C ALA A 14 -19.28 6.54 -30.70
N ALA A 15 -20.47 5.93 -30.63
CA ALA A 15 -20.91 5.20 -29.44
C ALA A 15 -20.08 3.93 -29.20
N ALA A 16 -19.75 3.18 -30.26
CA ALA A 16 -18.89 2.00 -30.16
C ALA A 16 -17.46 2.34 -29.72
N ALA A 17 -16.91 3.47 -30.19
CA ALA A 17 -15.58 3.93 -29.79
C ALA A 17 -15.51 4.35 -28.30
N LEU A 18 -16.57 4.96 -27.77
CA LEU A 18 -16.67 5.32 -26.34
C LEU A 18 -16.79 4.09 -25.44
N VAL A 19 -17.55 3.07 -25.85
CA VAL A 19 -17.66 1.81 -25.10
C VAL A 19 -16.35 1.02 -25.15
N ALA A 20 -15.67 0.99 -26.28
CA ALA A 20 -14.35 0.35 -26.40
C ALA A 20 -13.27 1.08 -25.58
N ALA A 21 -13.28 2.42 -25.55
CA ALA A 21 -12.37 3.21 -24.71
C ALA A 21 -12.64 3.01 -23.21
N ALA A 22 -13.90 2.85 -22.81
CA ALA A 22 -14.28 2.56 -21.42
C ALA A 22 -13.90 1.13 -20.97
N LEU A 23 -13.80 0.18 -21.90
CA LEU A 23 -13.36 -1.19 -21.63
C LEU A 23 -11.84 -1.37 -21.76
N ALA A 24 -11.14 -0.47 -22.45
CA ALA A 24 -9.69 -0.51 -22.60
C ALA A 24 -8.93 0.03 -21.38
N SER A 25 -9.60 0.61 -20.39
CA SER A 25 -9.02 0.91 -19.07
C SER A 25 -8.95 -0.34 -18.17
N CYS A 26 -8.66 -1.50 -18.76
CA CYS A 26 -8.14 -2.65 -18.03
C CYS A 26 -6.82 -2.22 -17.40
N ARG A 27 -6.90 -1.75 -16.15
CA ARG A 27 -5.73 -1.58 -15.29
C ARG A 27 -5.08 -2.95 -15.20
N THR A 28 -4.03 -3.17 -15.98
CA THR A 28 -3.17 -4.35 -15.83
C THR A 28 -2.77 -4.39 -14.36
N ALA A 29 -3.05 -5.52 -13.72
CA ALA A 29 -2.63 -5.72 -12.34
C ALA A 29 -1.10 -5.51 -12.30
N PRO A 30 -0.59 -4.65 -11.41
CA PRO A 30 0.84 -4.33 -11.36
C PRO A 30 1.65 -5.62 -11.20
N THR A 31 2.72 -5.77 -11.98
CA THR A 31 3.63 -6.93 -11.89
C THR A 31 4.44 -6.87 -10.61
N LYS A 32 5.07 -7.97 -10.17
CA LYS A 32 5.88 -7.96 -8.93
C LYS A 32 6.97 -6.86 -8.94
N GLU A 33 7.52 -6.55 -10.11
CA GLU A 33 8.49 -5.48 -10.33
C GLU A 33 7.86 -4.09 -10.10
N ASP A 34 6.61 -3.90 -10.52
CA ASP A 34 5.86 -2.68 -10.20
C ASP A 34 5.71 -2.53 -8.68
N TRP A 35 5.56 -3.63 -7.92
CA TRP A 35 5.43 -3.59 -6.46
C TRP A 35 6.75 -3.23 -5.76
N ILE A 36 7.89 -3.41 -6.44
CA ILE A 36 9.22 -2.94 -6.01
C ILE A 36 9.38 -1.44 -6.34
N ALA A 37 8.79 -0.98 -7.44
CA ALA A 37 8.76 0.43 -7.83
C ALA A 37 7.73 1.27 -7.06
N VAL A 38 6.64 0.67 -6.56
CA VAL A 38 5.68 1.29 -5.64
C VAL A 38 6.29 1.36 -4.24
N GLY A 39 7.38 2.09 -4.10
CA GLY A 39 8.12 2.16 -2.86
C GLY A 39 7.25 2.69 -1.73
N PHE A 40 7.31 2.09 -0.56
CA PHE A 40 6.74 2.65 0.67
C PHE A 40 7.65 3.78 1.22
N ARG A 41 8.20 4.62 0.33
CA ARG A 41 9.28 5.58 0.63
C ARG A 41 8.78 6.83 1.33
N SER A 42 7.49 7.16 1.17
CA SER A 42 6.84 8.27 1.86
C SER A 42 5.51 7.83 2.47
N PRO A 43 5.03 8.51 3.53
CA PRO A 43 3.74 8.21 4.15
C PRO A 43 2.58 8.29 3.15
N ARG A 44 2.57 9.32 2.29
CA ARG A 44 1.53 9.52 1.26
C ARG A 44 1.51 8.39 0.25
N GLN A 45 2.70 7.97 -0.21
CA GLN A 45 2.82 6.86 -1.17
C GLN A 45 2.31 5.56 -0.55
N ALA A 46 2.70 5.26 0.71
CA ALA A 46 2.21 4.09 1.42
C ALA A 46 0.69 4.07 1.57
N PHE A 47 0.10 5.22 1.94
CA PHE A 47 -1.36 5.34 2.05
C PHE A 47 -2.06 5.17 0.70
N HIS A 48 -1.55 5.79 -0.37
CA HIS A 48 -2.12 5.60 -1.72
C HIS A 48 -2.01 4.15 -2.22
N THR A 49 -0.92 3.47 -1.92
CA THR A 49 -0.78 2.04 -2.24
C THR A 49 -1.80 1.21 -1.47
N PHE A 50 -2.00 1.50 -0.18
CA PHE A 50 -3.05 0.87 0.62
C PHE A 50 -4.45 1.12 0.04
N GLN A 51 -4.77 2.36 -0.35
CA GLN A 51 -6.05 2.70 -0.98
C GLN A 51 -6.26 1.93 -2.28
N THR A 52 -5.21 1.83 -3.11
CA THR A 52 -5.24 1.07 -4.36
C THR A 52 -5.47 -0.41 -4.11
N ALA A 53 -4.79 -0.97 -3.10
CA ALA A 53 -4.96 -2.35 -2.68
C ALA A 53 -6.40 -2.65 -2.24
N LEU A 54 -6.94 -1.77 -1.41
CA LEU A 54 -8.30 -1.88 -0.88
C LEU A 54 -9.34 -1.75 -1.99
N ALA A 55 -9.17 -0.78 -2.90
CA ALA A 55 -10.05 -0.61 -4.05
C ALA A 55 -10.02 -1.80 -5.02
N ALA A 56 -8.86 -2.45 -5.16
CA ALA A 56 -8.65 -3.61 -6.03
C ALA A 56 -8.99 -4.96 -5.35
N ASP A 57 -9.49 -4.95 -4.12
CA ASP A 57 -9.71 -6.16 -3.30
C ASP A 57 -8.48 -7.09 -3.26
N ALA A 58 -7.30 -6.49 -3.06
CA ALA A 58 -6.01 -7.16 -3.12
C ALA A 58 -5.41 -7.36 -1.70
N PRO A 59 -5.89 -8.33 -0.90
CA PRO A 59 -5.52 -8.47 0.51
C PRO A 59 -4.03 -8.73 0.73
N ALA A 60 -3.33 -9.31 -0.25
CA ALA A 60 -1.87 -9.48 -0.18
C ALA A 60 -1.13 -8.13 -0.23
N LEU A 61 -1.60 -7.19 -1.04
CA LEU A 61 -1.02 -5.84 -1.10
C LEU A 61 -1.40 -5.04 0.15
N GLU A 62 -2.66 -5.14 0.59
CA GLU A 62 -3.10 -4.52 1.83
C GLU A 62 -2.21 -4.97 2.99
N TYR A 63 -2.03 -6.28 3.17
CA TYR A 63 -1.17 -6.87 4.20
C TYR A 63 0.25 -6.28 4.22
N ARG A 64 0.86 -6.05 3.04
CA ARG A 64 2.21 -5.47 2.92
C ARG A 64 2.25 -4.00 3.36
N CYS A 65 1.15 -3.26 3.18
CA CYS A 65 1.04 -1.86 3.60
C CYS A 65 0.86 -1.71 5.12
N LEU A 66 0.58 -2.78 5.87
CA LEU A 66 0.21 -2.72 7.28
C LEU A 66 1.40 -3.07 8.20
N THR A 67 1.49 -2.41 9.35
CA THR A 67 2.45 -2.80 10.40
C THR A 67 2.06 -4.16 11.01
N SER A 68 2.99 -4.83 11.68
CA SER A 68 2.67 -6.03 12.48
C SER A 68 1.62 -5.74 13.57
N GLN A 69 1.66 -4.55 14.15
CA GLN A 69 0.71 -4.09 15.16
C GLN A 69 -0.71 -3.98 14.60
N PHE A 70 -0.89 -3.33 13.44
CA PHE A 70 -2.21 -3.25 12.79
C PHE A 70 -2.77 -4.66 12.49
N ARG A 71 -1.90 -5.55 11.99
CA ARG A 71 -2.26 -6.94 11.67
C ARG A 71 -2.51 -7.81 12.90
N ARG A 72 -2.23 -7.32 14.11
CA ARG A 72 -2.32 -8.07 15.38
C ARG A 72 -1.56 -9.40 15.33
N GLY A 73 -0.44 -9.44 14.59
CA GLY A 73 0.37 -10.65 14.41
C GLY A 73 -0.23 -11.71 13.47
N ALA A 74 -1.34 -11.43 12.78
CA ALA A 74 -1.89 -12.35 11.79
C ALA A 74 -0.89 -12.61 10.64
N SER A 75 -0.76 -13.86 10.22
CA SER A 75 -0.04 -14.22 9.01
C SER A 75 -0.78 -13.72 7.76
N GLN A 76 -0.11 -13.68 6.61
CA GLN A 76 -0.76 -13.26 5.35
C GLN A 76 -1.96 -14.16 5.00
N LEU A 77 -1.87 -15.46 5.30
CA LEU A 77 -2.97 -16.41 5.10
C LEU A 77 -4.15 -16.08 6.03
N ALA A 78 -3.87 -15.84 7.31
CA ALA A 78 -4.89 -15.50 8.31
C ALA A 78 -5.47 -14.08 8.13
N TYR A 79 -4.74 -13.19 7.45
CA TYR A 79 -5.15 -11.80 7.28
C TYR A 79 -6.47 -11.66 6.50
N ARG A 80 -6.81 -12.59 5.60
CA ARG A 80 -8.09 -12.54 4.88
C ARG A 80 -9.29 -12.60 5.84
N GLU A 81 -9.24 -13.51 6.81
CA GLU A 81 -10.29 -13.66 7.82
C GLU A 81 -10.34 -12.43 8.75
N VAL A 82 -9.17 -11.93 9.17
CA VAL A 82 -9.07 -10.70 9.97
C VAL A 82 -9.62 -9.51 9.21
N ARG A 83 -9.34 -9.40 7.91
CA ARG A 83 -9.84 -8.35 7.04
C ARG A 83 -11.36 -8.41 6.92
N GLU A 84 -11.92 -9.58 6.67
CA GLU A 84 -13.38 -9.74 6.61
C GLU A 84 -14.05 -9.32 7.91
N GLN A 85 -13.51 -9.76 9.05
CA GLN A 85 -14.00 -9.34 10.35
C GLN A 85 -13.89 -7.83 10.55
N LEU A 86 -12.73 -7.24 10.22
CA LEU A 86 -12.47 -5.81 10.34
C LEU A 86 -13.44 -4.98 9.48
N LEU A 87 -13.70 -5.40 8.24
CA LEU A 87 -14.64 -4.73 7.35
C LEU A 87 -16.11 -4.90 7.78
N ARG A 88 -16.44 -5.97 8.51
CA ARG A 88 -17.77 -6.15 9.14
C ARG A 88 -17.95 -5.25 10.35
N GLU A 89 -16.94 -5.18 11.22
CA GLU A 89 -16.95 -4.35 12.43
C GLU A 89 -16.86 -2.85 12.10
N GLN A 90 -16.12 -2.51 11.04
CA GLN A 90 -15.85 -1.14 10.63
C GLN A 90 -16.12 -0.97 9.12
N PRO A 91 -17.40 -0.94 8.70
CA PRO A 91 -17.77 -0.83 7.29
C PRO A 91 -17.22 0.43 6.59
N TYR A 92 -16.97 1.49 7.36
CA TYR A 92 -16.37 2.73 6.86
C TYR A 92 -14.98 2.53 6.27
N LEU A 93 -14.24 1.48 6.66
CA LEU A 93 -12.91 1.24 6.13
C LEU A 93 -12.92 1.03 4.62
N ARG A 94 -13.98 0.44 4.06
CA ARG A 94 -14.13 0.30 2.60
C ARG A 94 -14.09 1.65 1.87
N ARG A 95 -14.54 2.71 2.54
CA ARG A 95 -14.59 4.06 1.98
C ARG A 95 -13.22 4.73 1.99
N VAL A 96 -12.29 4.30 2.84
CA VAL A 96 -10.93 4.86 2.92
C VAL A 96 -10.21 4.84 1.57
N ALA A 97 -10.54 3.88 0.71
CA ALA A 97 -10.03 3.80 -0.67
C ALA A 97 -10.25 5.10 -1.48
N ASP A 98 -11.34 5.83 -1.22
CA ASP A 98 -11.71 7.05 -1.93
C ASP A 98 -11.30 8.34 -1.19
N ALA A 99 -10.74 8.22 0.02
CA ALA A 99 -10.41 9.38 0.85
C ALA A 99 -9.26 10.21 0.25
N LYS A 100 -9.36 11.53 0.33
CA LYS A 100 -8.28 12.43 -0.08
C LYS A 100 -7.47 12.87 1.14
N ILE A 101 -6.14 12.82 1.06
CA ILE A 101 -5.28 13.35 2.12
C ILE A 101 -5.47 14.87 2.20
N VAL A 102 -5.98 15.37 3.33
CA VAL A 102 -6.19 16.80 3.58
C VAL A 102 -5.04 17.42 4.38
N SER A 103 -4.39 16.65 5.25
CA SER A 103 -3.20 17.12 5.97
C SER A 103 -2.25 15.98 6.32
N GLU A 104 -1.00 16.36 6.59
CA GLU A 104 0.06 15.48 7.02
C GLU A 104 0.79 16.14 8.18
N GLN A 105 0.91 15.44 9.31
CA GLN A 105 1.58 15.89 10.51
C GLN A 105 2.66 14.89 10.92
N ARG A 106 3.89 15.39 11.06
CA ARG A 106 5.00 14.63 11.62
C ARG A 106 4.80 14.50 13.13
N VAL A 107 4.66 13.27 13.64
CA VAL A 107 4.55 13.00 15.09
C VAL A 107 5.93 12.73 15.69
N SER A 108 6.77 11.98 14.97
CA SER A 108 8.17 11.67 15.32
C SER A 108 9.00 11.37 14.06
N SER A 109 10.29 11.08 14.23
CA SER A 109 11.19 10.68 13.12
C SER A 109 10.73 9.40 12.40
N ASP A 110 9.94 8.56 13.07
CA ASP A 110 9.45 7.28 12.58
C ASP A 110 7.91 7.22 12.51
N ARG A 111 7.17 8.28 12.89
CA ARG A 111 5.70 8.31 12.80
C ARG A 111 5.16 9.55 12.11
N VAL A 112 4.14 9.34 11.29
CA VAL A 112 3.37 10.37 10.60
C VAL A 112 1.90 10.11 10.80
N ARG A 113 1.14 11.18 10.98
CA ARG A 113 -0.32 11.16 11.00
C ARG A 113 -0.84 11.87 9.77
N LEU A 114 -1.67 11.20 8.99
CA LEU A 114 -2.42 11.80 7.90
C LEU A 114 -3.86 12.02 8.36
N ARG A 115 -4.43 13.15 7.99
CA ARG A 115 -5.88 13.31 7.96
C ARG A 115 -6.33 13.09 6.52
N ALA A 116 -7.28 12.20 6.32
CA ALA A 116 -7.89 11.95 5.02
C ALA A 116 -9.40 12.17 5.10
N ARG A 117 -10.01 12.71 4.06
CA ARG A 117 -11.45 13.03 4.05
C ARG A 117 -12.12 12.54 2.79
N ILE A 118 -13.34 12.04 2.96
CA ILE A 118 -14.29 11.87 1.87
C ILE A 118 -15.28 13.01 2.00
N ASP A 119 -15.32 13.86 0.99
CA ASP A 119 -16.26 14.98 0.90
C ASP A 119 -17.05 14.80 -0.40
N THR A 120 -18.21 14.17 -0.27
CA THR A 120 -19.16 13.92 -1.37
C THR A 120 -20.56 14.30 -0.90
N LEU A 121 -21.47 14.52 -1.85
CA LEU A 121 -22.86 14.92 -1.54
C LEU A 121 -23.59 14.00 -0.56
N PHE A 122 -23.21 12.72 -0.47
CA PHE A 122 -23.90 11.70 0.34
C PHE A 122 -23.07 11.16 1.51
N VAL A 123 -21.78 11.48 1.56
CA VAL A 123 -20.84 10.93 2.55
C VAL A 123 -19.83 12.01 2.87
N ASP A 124 -19.80 12.41 4.13
CA ASP A 124 -18.79 13.28 4.71
C ASP A 124 -18.15 12.58 5.91
N VAL A 125 -16.92 12.10 5.74
CA VAL A 125 -16.21 11.33 6.78
C VAL A 125 -14.74 11.73 6.77
N ASP A 126 -14.25 12.09 7.94
CA ASP A 126 -12.83 12.29 8.22
C ASP A 126 -12.21 11.01 8.79
N PHE A 127 -10.96 10.75 8.40
CA PHE A 127 -10.15 9.66 8.88
C PHE A 127 -8.83 10.18 9.43
N GLU A 128 -8.41 9.64 10.56
CA GLU A 128 -7.05 9.71 11.05
C GLU A 128 -6.32 8.43 10.66
N VAL A 129 -5.19 8.57 9.97
CA VAL A 129 -4.35 7.46 9.53
C VAL A 129 -2.97 7.64 10.13
N GLU A 130 -2.57 6.74 11.01
CA GLU A 130 -1.23 6.73 11.58
C GLU A 130 -0.35 5.80 10.78
N LEU A 131 0.83 6.28 10.40
CA LEU A 131 1.85 5.52 9.70
C LEU A 131 3.12 5.47 10.52
N ALA A 132 3.78 4.32 10.51
CA ALA A 132 5.06 4.09 11.13
C ALA A 132 6.09 3.65 10.08
N ALA A 133 7.31 4.17 10.21
CA ALA A 133 8.48 3.67 9.51
C ALA A 133 8.85 2.32 10.12
N SER A 134 8.73 1.25 9.35
CA SER A 134 9.09 -0.11 9.73
C SER A 134 10.34 -0.52 8.98
N GLY A 135 11.32 -1.06 9.70
CA GLY A 135 12.42 -1.76 9.06
C GLY A 135 11.91 -3.04 8.40
N PHE A 136 12.61 -3.47 7.35
CA PHE A 136 12.38 -4.79 6.75
C PHE A 136 13.72 -5.44 6.43
N ALA A 137 13.72 -6.78 6.46
CA ALA A 137 14.77 -7.60 5.88
C ALA A 137 14.09 -8.66 5.01
N GLU A 138 14.54 -8.81 3.77
CA GLU A 138 14.01 -9.78 2.81
C GLU A 138 15.18 -10.53 2.18
N VAL A 139 15.08 -11.85 2.13
CA VAL A 139 16.01 -12.73 1.42
C VAL A 139 15.30 -13.27 0.18
N TRP A 140 15.94 -13.05 -0.96
CA TRP A 140 15.43 -13.44 -2.28
C TRP A 140 16.35 -14.47 -2.91
N GLY A 141 15.76 -15.41 -3.65
CA GLY A 141 16.43 -16.35 -4.53
C GLY A 141 15.90 -16.20 -5.94
N GLU A 142 16.73 -15.67 -6.83
CA GLU A 142 16.36 -15.25 -8.18
C GLU A 142 15.12 -14.33 -8.15
N GLU A 143 13.93 -14.86 -8.45
CA GLU A 143 12.66 -14.11 -8.50
C GLU A 143 11.69 -14.47 -7.35
N GLN A 144 12.12 -15.31 -6.41
CA GLN A 144 11.30 -15.79 -5.30
C GLN A 144 11.75 -15.19 -3.96
N LEU A 145 10.79 -14.65 -3.21
CA LEU A 145 11.00 -14.30 -1.80
C LEU A 145 11.12 -15.59 -0.99
N LEU A 146 12.30 -15.83 -0.42
CA LEU A 146 12.61 -17.01 0.38
C LEU A 146 12.29 -16.78 1.86
N TRP A 147 12.47 -15.55 2.35
CA TRP A 147 12.23 -15.18 3.74
C TRP A 147 12.05 -13.67 3.88
N ASP A 148 11.18 -13.24 4.78
CA ASP A 148 11.02 -11.83 5.17
C ASP A 148 10.82 -11.67 6.68
N GLU A 149 11.23 -10.52 7.20
CA GLU A 149 11.00 -10.14 8.59
C GLU A 149 10.69 -8.65 8.71
N ALA A 150 9.64 -8.34 9.46
CA ALA A 150 9.35 -6.98 9.90
C ALA A 150 10.27 -6.63 11.07
N ARG A 151 11.12 -5.63 10.88
CA ARG A 151 12.04 -5.14 11.91
C ARG A 151 11.48 -3.86 12.52
N SER A 152 11.58 -3.73 13.84
CA SER A 152 11.48 -2.39 14.43
C SER A 152 12.56 -1.52 13.78
N ALA A 153 12.20 -0.32 13.33
CA ALA A 153 13.14 0.67 12.83
C ALA A 153 13.97 1.22 14.02
N ALA A 154 14.74 0.35 14.67
CA ALA A 154 15.79 0.80 15.55
C ALA A 154 16.69 1.69 14.68
N PRO A 155 16.91 2.96 15.06
CA PRO A 155 17.78 3.82 14.29
C PRO A 155 19.13 3.10 14.18
N LEU A 156 19.59 2.88 12.95
CA LEU A 156 21.02 2.69 12.69
C LEU A 156 21.68 3.99 13.15
N ALA A 157 21.90 4.09 14.46
CA ALA A 157 22.37 5.29 15.13
C ALA A 157 23.86 5.47 14.80
N GLY A 158 24.14 5.97 13.61
CA GLY A 158 25.34 6.74 13.35
C GLY A 158 25.07 8.15 13.87
N ALA A 159 25.64 8.51 15.01
CA ALA A 159 25.64 9.90 15.46
C ALA A 159 26.18 10.78 14.32
N PHE A 160 25.41 11.77 13.89
CA PHE A 160 25.87 12.78 12.94
C PHE A 160 27.18 13.39 13.47
N GLY A 161 28.31 13.16 12.77
CA GLY A 161 29.62 13.68 13.13
C GLY A 161 30.63 12.64 13.67
N ALA A 162 30.23 11.39 13.90
CA ALA A 162 31.18 10.31 14.15
C ALA A 162 31.70 9.73 12.81
N PRO A 163 32.99 9.32 12.72
CA PRO A 163 33.46 8.56 11.57
C PRO A 163 32.57 7.31 11.41
N PRO A 164 32.25 6.89 10.17
CA PRO A 164 31.40 5.73 9.93
C PRO A 164 32.06 4.51 10.55
N GLN A 165 31.63 4.15 11.77
CA GLN A 165 31.97 2.85 12.30
C GLN A 165 31.22 1.83 11.46
N PRO A 166 31.85 0.70 11.08
CA PRO A 166 31.12 -0.39 10.45
C PRO A 166 30.07 -0.89 11.45
N THR A 167 28.86 -0.36 11.36
CA THR A 167 27.70 -0.93 12.03
C THR A 167 27.40 -2.25 11.33
N ALA A 168 27.98 -3.33 11.86
CA ALA A 168 27.60 -4.68 11.48
C ALA A 168 26.16 -4.91 11.95
N ALA A 169 25.19 -4.65 11.07
CA ALA A 169 23.83 -5.10 11.30
C ALA A 169 23.81 -6.63 11.14
N ARG A 170 23.79 -7.36 12.25
CA ARG A 170 23.53 -8.80 12.22
C ARG A 170 22.05 -9.00 11.93
N ILE A 171 21.74 -9.67 10.82
CA ILE A 171 20.42 -10.21 10.55
C ILE A 171 20.46 -11.63 11.08
N GLN A 172 19.76 -11.85 12.19
CA GLN A 172 19.61 -13.18 12.73
C GLN A 172 18.40 -13.80 12.05
N LEU A 173 18.66 -14.65 11.07
CA LEU A 173 17.61 -15.48 10.48
C LEU A 173 17.02 -16.33 11.60
N ASP A 174 15.69 -16.36 11.67
CA ASP A 174 15.00 -17.27 12.59
C ASP A 174 15.51 -18.70 12.34
N PRO A 175 16.01 -19.42 13.36
CA PRO A 175 16.42 -20.81 13.18
C PRO A 175 15.28 -21.71 12.65
N GLY A 176 14.02 -21.29 12.75
CA GLY A 176 12.86 -21.94 12.14
C GLY A 176 12.58 -21.55 10.69
N ALA A 177 13.34 -20.62 10.09
CA ALA A 177 13.17 -20.21 8.70
C ALA A 177 13.46 -21.39 7.76
N GLN A 178 12.43 -21.87 7.06
CA GLN A 178 12.53 -23.00 6.13
C GLN A 178 12.93 -22.49 4.74
N PHE A 179 14.20 -22.12 4.55
CA PHE A 179 14.74 -21.94 3.20
C PHE A 179 16.19 -22.45 3.12
N ASP A 180 16.62 -22.88 1.93
CA ASP A 180 18.01 -23.25 1.67
C ASP A 180 18.85 -21.97 1.53
N PRO A 181 19.81 -21.68 2.43
CA PRO A 181 20.65 -20.48 2.32
C PRO A 181 21.44 -20.41 1.02
N ARG A 182 21.69 -21.53 0.34
CA ARG A 182 22.40 -21.56 -0.95
C ARG A 182 21.55 -21.06 -2.12
N ALA A 183 20.22 -21.06 -1.95
CA ALA A 183 19.30 -20.48 -2.92
C ALA A 183 19.20 -18.95 -2.81
N ALA A 184 19.74 -18.34 -1.74
CA ALA A 184 19.73 -16.91 -1.56
C ALA A 184 20.70 -16.21 -2.52
N THR A 185 20.18 -15.33 -3.36
CA THR A 185 20.95 -14.53 -4.32
C THR A 185 20.99 -13.05 -3.96
N GLU A 186 19.99 -12.56 -3.21
CA GLU A 186 19.88 -11.15 -2.84
C GLU A 186 19.34 -10.99 -1.41
N LEU A 187 19.93 -10.05 -0.66
CA LEU A 187 19.44 -9.61 0.64
C LEU A 187 19.07 -8.13 0.55
N ARG A 188 17.81 -7.81 0.85
CA ARG A 188 17.30 -6.45 0.90
C ARG A 188 17.04 -6.05 2.34
N VAL A 189 17.55 -4.89 2.72
CA VAL A 189 17.31 -4.29 4.03
C VAL A 189 16.96 -2.83 3.81
N GLY A 190 15.93 -2.37 4.48
CA GLY A 190 15.52 -0.98 4.34
C GLY A 190 14.51 -0.57 5.38
N THR A 191 13.90 0.58 5.14
CA THR A 191 12.83 1.13 5.95
C THR A 191 11.71 1.60 5.03
N GLU A 192 10.49 1.30 5.43
CA GLU A 192 9.28 1.54 4.66
C GLU A 192 8.19 2.10 5.55
N TRP A 193 7.39 3.03 5.02
CA TRP A 193 6.19 3.52 5.67
C TRP A 193 5.07 2.50 5.58
N ARG A 194 4.47 2.15 6.72
CA ARG A 194 3.33 1.24 6.82
C ARG A 194 2.25 1.83 7.69
N ILE A 195 1.00 1.49 7.39
CA ILE A 195 -0.18 1.89 8.16
C ILE A 195 -0.17 1.17 9.50
N ASP A 196 -0.17 1.94 10.57
CA ASP A 196 -0.18 1.48 11.96
C ASP A 196 -1.58 1.52 12.57
N ALA A 197 -2.39 2.51 12.17
CA ALA A 197 -3.80 2.63 12.56
C ALA A 197 -4.62 3.42 11.54
N ILE A 198 -5.92 3.12 11.45
CA ILE A 198 -6.92 3.93 10.74
C ILE A 198 -8.12 4.07 11.67
N ARG A 199 -8.63 5.31 11.82
CA ARG A 199 -9.81 5.60 12.65
C ARG A 199 -10.70 6.59 11.92
N ALA A 200 -12.01 6.38 11.93
CA ALA A 200 -12.95 7.43 11.58
C ALA A 200 -12.98 8.47 12.70
N LEU A 201 -12.98 9.75 12.34
CA LEU A 201 -13.21 10.85 13.27
C LEU A 201 -14.72 11.10 13.32
N GLU A 202 -15.27 11.23 14.52
CA GLU A 202 -16.66 11.65 14.69
C GLU A 202 -16.77 13.11 14.25
N SER A 203 -17.76 13.39 13.39
CA SER A 203 -18.09 14.76 13.02
C SER A 203 -18.88 15.37 14.18
N ASP A 204 -18.29 16.34 14.87
CA ASP A 204 -18.97 17.17 15.87
C ASP A 204 -20.16 17.95 15.26
#